data_AF-A0A0N5CSV5-F1
#
_entry.id   AF-A0A0N5CSV5-F1
#
_cell.length_a   1.000
_cell.length_b   1.000
_cell.length_c   1.000
_cell.angle_alpha   90.00
_cell.angle_beta   90.00
_cell.angle_gamma   90.00
#
_symmetry.space_group_name_H-M   'P 1'
#
loop_
_entity.id
_entity.type
_entity.pdbx_description
1 polymer ?
#
loop_
_entity_poly.entity_id
_entity_poly.type
_entity_poly.pdbx_seq_one_letter_code
_entity_poly.pdbx_strand_id
1 'polypeptide(L)'
;MNTEYETDMKTVRGEGENVGYVYTSAKGYLRDKPKFQRTRREYAYFPYYECINKDAAIWLQQIKAGLATSTLCYAADSGISFWMNQLSQYLNRFYFRFSKEDHIKFIEFTYNLILEPDYDRRLIYKACTLLKALINDEMIKRSDLTLPWRPLYDLYIEVFYKRNDKHIDKSGLRYAVLAAKEMFPLSATKEILDEIRPFIDVWNNYAMEKFVTLFSVFIPLKMTSEEHAKYGAGLWFDEMWHFYNFVEMNSSWESRIQNVFSAYMLSFFNMEHNCHNNSQLL
;
A
#
# COMPACT_ATOMS: atom_id res chain seq x y z
N MET A 1 -48.46 -58.48 -42.21
CA MET A 1 -47.21 -58.26 -42.97
C MET A 1 -46.72 -56.89 -42.54
N ASN A 2 -45.86 -56.74 -41.53
CA ASN A 2 -44.41 -57.05 -41.51
C ASN A 2 -43.77 -56.49 -42.81
N THR A 3 -42.82 -55.55 -42.80
CA THR A 3 -41.56 -55.42 -42.03
C THR A 3 -41.02 -53.99 -42.26
N GLU A 4 -40.59 -53.25 -41.24
CA GLU A 4 -39.19 -53.09 -40.79
C GLU A 4 -38.18 -52.73 -41.89
N TYR A 5 -37.57 -51.53 -41.77
CA TYR A 5 -36.12 -51.35 -41.85
C TYR A 5 -35.69 -50.29 -40.83
N GLU A 6 -35.36 -50.82 -39.65
CA GLU A 6 -34.59 -50.22 -38.57
C GLU A 6 -33.11 -50.51 -38.86
N THR A 7 -32.22 -49.53 -38.68
CA THR A 7 -30.76 -49.68 -38.49
C THR A 7 -30.22 -48.26 -38.33
N ASP A 8 -29.39 -47.87 -37.35
CA ASP A 8 -28.85 -48.50 -36.17
C ASP A 8 -28.14 -47.35 -35.44
N MET A 9 -28.63 -46.88 -34.29
CA MET A 9 -27.86 -46.02 -33.39
C MET A 9 -27.91 -46.65 -32.02
N LYS A 10 -26.96 -47.57 -31.79
CA LYS A 10 -26.76 -48.21 -30.50
C LYS A 10 -26.28 -47.18 -29.48
N THR A 11 -27.11 -47.08 -28.46
CA THR A 11 -26.86 -46.50 -27.15
C THR A 11 -25.69 -47.18 -26.45
N VAL A 12 -24.85 -46.40 -25.78
CA VAL A 12 -24.25 -46.81 -24.51
C VAL A 12 -24.72 -45.81 -23.46
N ARG A 13 -25.70 -46.25 -22.68
CA ARG A 13 -26.15 -45.64 -21.43
C ARG A 13 -25.05 -45.74 -20.39
N GLY A 14 -24.91 -44.70 -19.58
CA GLY A 14 -24.32 -44.81 -18.26
C GLY A 14 -23.56 -43.56 -17.84
N GLU A 15 -24.27 -42.55 -17.35
CA GLU A 15 -24.04 -41.95 -16.04
C GLU A 15 -25.11 -40.89 -15.80
N GLY A 16 -25.72 -40.96 -14.61
CA GLY A 16 -27.01 -40.35 -14.30
C GLY A 16 -27.09 -38.86 -14.59
N GLU A 17 -28.28 -38.45 -15.00
CA GLU A 17 -28.78 -37.09 -14.88
C GLU A 17 -28.70 -36.66 -13.41
N ASN A 18 -27.53 -36.20 -12.99
CA ASN A 18 -27.41 -35.35 -11.83
C ASN A 18 -27.96 -33.99 -12.27
N VAL A 19 -29.24 -33.74 -12.00
CA VAL A 19 -29.74 -32.41 -11.69
C VAL A 19 -29.07 -31.98 -10.38
N GLY A 20 -27.75 -31.83 -10.44
CA GLY A 20 -26.86 -31.68 -9.31
C GLY A 20 -26.51 -30.21 -9.22
N TYR A 21 -26.92 -29.59 -8.11
CA TYR A 21 -26.38 -28.32 -7.65
C TYR A 21 -24.89 -28.23 -8.06
N VAL A 22 -24.52 -27.19 -8.81
CA VAL A 22 -23.11 -26.95 -9.14
C VAL A 22 -22.39 -26.85 -7.81
N TYR A 23 -21.72 -27.91 -7.39
CA TYR A 23 -20.94 -27.90 -6.17
C TYR A 23 -19.79 -26.92 -6.43
N THR A 24 -19.86 -25.79 -5.74
CA THR A 24 -18.91 -24.71 -5.85
C THR A 24 -17.63 -25.16 -5.15
N SER A 25 -16.83 -25.93 -5.89
CA SER A 25 -15.64 -26.59 -5.41
C SER A 25 -14.48 -25.60 -5.34
N ALA A 26 -13.93 -25.39 -4.15
CA ALA A 26 -12.76 -24.52 -3.93
C ALA A 26 -11.45 -25.05 -4.56
N LYS A 27 -11.48 -26.17 -5.30
CA LYS A 27 -10.29 -26.80 -5.93
C LYS A 27 -9.54 -25.83 -6.84
N GLY A 28 -10.25 -25.03 -7.64
CA GLY A 28 -9.62 -24.03 -8.53
C GLY A 28 -8.87 -22.94 -7.74
N TYR A 29 -9.49 -22.45 -6.65
CA TYR A 29 -8.86 -21.47 -5.77
C TYR A 29 -7.62 -22.02 -5.08
N LEU A 30 -7.67 -23.26 -4.56
CA LEU A 30 -6.52 -23.88 -3.91
C LEU A 30 -5.33 -24.07 -4.88
N ARG A 31 -5.61 -24.37 -6.16
CA ARG A 31 -4.60 -24.45 -7.22
C ARG A 31 -3.90 -23.11 -7.47
N ASP A 32 -4.64 -22.01 -7.45
CA ASP A 32 -4.13 -20.69 -7.87
C ASP A 32 -3.71 -19.79 -6.70
N LYS A 33 -4.13 -20.11 -5.47
CA LYS A 33 -3.71 -19.45 -4.23
C LYS A 33 -2.20 -19.21 -4.11
N PRO A 34 -1.30 -20.18 -4.40
CA PRO A 34 0.14 -19.96 -4.23
C PRO A 34 0.75 -19.01 -5.29
N LYS A 35 0.05 -18.76 -6.41
CA LYS A 35 0.57 -17.94 -7.51
C LYS A 35 0.43 -16.43 -7.26
N PHE A 36 -0.40 -16.05 -6.29
CA PHE A 36 -0.79 -14.67 -6.05
C PHE A 36 -0.56 -14.29 -4.59
N GLN A 37 -0.31 -13.01 -4.32
CA GLN A 37 -0.13 -12.54 -2.94
C GLN A 37 -1.41 -12.69 -2.12
N ARG A 38 -2.52 -12.15 -2.64
CA ARG A 38 -3.83 -12.23 -1.97
C ARG A 38 -4.97 -12.25 -2.97
N THR A 39 -5.91 -13.15 -2.75
CA THR A 39 -7.11 -13.30 -3.58
C THR A 39 -8.35 -13.43 -2.72
N ARG A 40 -9.46 -12.88 -3.19
CA ARG A 40 -10.80 -13.06 -2.61
C ARG A 40 -11.17 -14.54 -2.61
N ARG A 41 -11.52 -15.06 -1.43
CA ARG A 41 -11.98 -16.45 -1.28
C ARG A 41 -13.37 -16.63 -1.86
N GLU A 42 -14.18 -15.58 -1.85
CA GLU A 42 -15.57 -15.59 -2.28
C GLU A 42 -15.70 -16.01 -3.75
N TYR A 43 -14.75 -15.61 -4.60
CA TYR A 43 -14.78 -15.97 -6.02
C TYR A 43 -14.61 -17.47 -6.28
N ALA A 44 -13.99 -18.20 -5.34
CA ALA A 44 -13.83 -19.65 -5.43
C ALA A 44 -15.17 -20.38 -5.49
N TYR A 45 -16.22 -19.77 -4.94
CA TYR A 45 -17.54 -20.37 -4.85
C TYR A 45 -18.43 -20.05 -6.05
N PHE A 46 -17.95 -19.37 -7.09
CA PHE A 46 -18.77 -19.13 -8.28
C PHE A 46 -18.61 -20.26 -9.31
N PRO A 47 -19.72 -20.70 -9.96
CA PRO A 47 -19.69 -21.69 -11.04
C PRO A 47 -18.74 -21.33 -12.20
N TYR A 48 -18.49 -20.03 -12.40
CA TYR A 48 -17.69 -19.46 -13.48
C TYR A 48 -16.32 -18.95 -13.01
N TYR A 49 -15.76 -19.54 -11.94
CA TYR A 49 -14.44 -19.17 -11.40
C TYR A 49 -13.32 -19.17 -12.45
N GLU A 50 -13.26 -20.16 -13.33
CA GLU A 50 -12.23 -20.25 -14.36
C GLU A 50 -12.32 -19.11 -15.40
N CYS A 51 -13.54 -18.67 -15.73
CA CYS A 51 -13.75 -17.51 -16.60
C CYS A 51 -13.26 -16.24 -15.91
N ILE A 52 -13.65 -16.02 -14.64
CA ILE A 52 -13.17 -14.88 -13.83
C ILE A 52 -11.64 -14.85 -13.78
N ASN A 53 -11.00 -16.01 -13.60
CA ASN A 53 -9.55 -16.12 -13.53
C ASN A 53 -8.85 -15.70 -14.82
N LYS A 54 -9.39 -16.10 -15.97
CA LYS A 54 -8.87 -15.72 -17.30
C LYS A 54 -9.08 -14.24 -17.55
N ASP A 55 -10.29 -13.74 -17.30
CA ASP A 55 -10.64 -12.32 -17.50
C ASP A 55 -9.79 -11.41 -16.61
N ALA A 56 -9.54 -11.81 -15.35
CA ALA A 56 -8.69 -11.06 -14.44
C ALA A 56 -7.23 -11.01 -14.89
N ALA A 57 -6.72 -12.05 -15.57
CA ALA A 57 -5.36 -12.04 -16.12
C ALA A 57 -5.27 -11.11 -17.34
N ILE A 58 -6.26 -11.19 -18.24
CA ILE A 58 -6.37 -10.33 -19.43
C ILE A 58 -6.48 -8.86 -19.01
N TRP A 59 -7.34 -8.55 -18.03
CA TRP A 59 -7.53 -7.19 -17.56
C TRP A 59 -6.27 -6.61 -16.93
N LEU A 60 -5.53 -7.40 -16.13
CA LEU A 60 -4.25 -6.96 -15.59
C LEU A 60 -3.23 -6.67 -16.69
N GLN A 61 -3.17 -7.50 -17.74
CA GLN A 61 -2.28 -7.29 -18.88
C GLN A 61 -2.65 -6.00 -19.64
N GLN A 62 -3.95 -5.73 -19.83
CA GLN A 62 -4.43 -4.49 -20.41
C GLN A 62 -4.06 -3.27 -19.56
N ILE A 63 -4.17 -3.36 -18.23
CA ILE A 63 -3.76 -2.27 -17.32
C ILE A 63 -2.26 -2.00 -17.47
N LYS A 64 -1.41 -3.04 -17.47
CA LYS A 64 0.04 -2.88 -17.64
C LYS A 64 0.39 -2.24 -18.99
N ALA A 65 -0.18 -2.76 -20.07
CA ALA A 65 0.03 -2.22 -21.42
C ALA A 65 -0.50 -0.78 -21.53
N GLY A 66 -1.65 -0.50 -20.94
CA GLY A 66 -2.30 0.80 -20.91
C GLY A 66 -1.49 1.85 -20.16
N LEU A 67 -0.96 1.50 -18.98
CA LEU A 67 -0.05 2.37 -18.23
C LEU A 67 1.23 2.65 -19.03
N ALA A 68 1.88 1.61 -19.55
CA ALA A 68 3.11 1.75 -20.32
C ALA A 68 2.94 2.63 -21.57
N THR A 69 1.88 2.38 -22.35
CA THR A 69 1.57 3.17 -23.55
C THR A 69 1.19 4.61 -23.21
N SER A 70 0.45 4.84 -22.12
CA SER A 70 0.08 6.19 -21.69
C SER A 70 1.29 7.01 -21.25
N THR A 71 2.26 6.38 -20.57
CA THR A 71 3.52 7.01 -20.19
C THR A 71 4.37 7.34 -21.42
N LEU A 72 4.47 6.44 -22.39
CA LEU A 72 5.24 6.66 -23.63
C LEU A 72 4.66 7.77 -24.51
N CYS A 73 3.34 7.83 -24.63
CA CYS A 73 2.67 8.82 -25.48
C CYS A 73 2.64 10.23 -24.86
N TYR A 74 3.16 10.41 -23.64
CA TYR A 74 3.00 11.62 -22.82
C TYR A 74 1.57 12.16 -22.91
N ALA A 75 0.59 11.24 -22.95
CA ALA A 75 -0.80 11.57 -23.20
C ALA A 75 -1.34 12.27 -21.96
N ALA A 76 -1.29 13.60 -22.00
CA ALA A 76 -1.68 14.54 -20.97
C ALA A 76 -2.83 14.00 -20.09
N ASP A 77 -2.47 13.64 -18.85
CA ASP A 77 -3.23 13.28 -17.65
C ASP A 77 -4.40 12.26 -17.74
N SER A 78 -5.16 12.25 -18.84
CA SER A 78 -6.39 11.48 -19.03
C SER A 78 -6.15 9.98 -19.20
N GLY A 79 -5.15 9.57 -19.99
CA GLY A 79 -4.83 8.15 -20.23
C GLY A 79 -4.28 7.47 -18.98
N ILE A 80 -3.26 8.07 -18.37
CA ILE A 80 -2.67 7.58 -17.11
C ILE A 80 -3.74 7.56 -16.02
N SER A 81 -4.53 8.63 -15.87
CA SER A 81 -5.60 8.67 -14.88
C SER A 81 -6.67 7.60 -15.12
N PHE A 82 -7.00 7.27 -16.36
CA PHE A 82 -7.95 6.21 -16.66
C PHE A 82 -7.42 4.85 -16.20
N TRP A 83 -6.18 4.51 -16.56
CA TRP A 83 -5.61 3.22 -16.19
C TRP A 83 -5.32 3.09 -14.70
N MET A 84 -4.97 4.18 -14.01
CA MET A 84 -4.90 4.21 -12.55
C MET A 84 -6.26 3.94 -11.90
N ASN A 85 -7.34 4.52 -12.45
CA ASN A 85 -8.69 4.21 -11.98
C ASN A 85 -9.06 2.75 -12.23
N GLN A 86 -8.63 2.16 -13.34
CA GLN A 86 -8.81 0.73 -13.62
C GLN A 86 -8.01 -0.14 -12.64
N LEU A 87 -6.78 0.26 -12.30
CA LEU A 87 -5.97 -0.45 -11.30
C LEU A 87 -6.59 -0.38 -9.91
N SER A 88 -7.08 0.79 -9.48
CA SER A 88 -7.83 0.92 -8.22
C SER A 88 -9.07 0.03 -8.18
N GLN A 89 -9.83 -0.05 -9.29
CA GLN A 89 -10.97 -0.96 -9.40
C GLN A 89 -10.55 -2.42 -9.39
N TYR A 90 -9.41 -2.76 -10.01
CA TYR A 90 -8.84 -4.10 -9.97
C TYR A 90 -8.47 -4.51 -8.54
N LEU A 91 -7.79 -3.63 -7.79
CA LEU A 91 -7.46 -3.85 -6.38
C LEU A 91 -8.72 -4.03 -5.53
N ASN A 92 -9.74 -3.21 -5.75
CA ASN A 92 -11.00 -3.35 -5.02
C ASN A 92 -11.70 -4.67 -5.32
N ARG A 93 -11.70 -5.12 -6.58
CA ARG A 93 -12.38 -6.35 -7.00
C ARG A 93 -11.59 -7.59 -6.64
N PHE A 94 -10.34 -7.69 -7.08
CA PHE A 94 -9.52 -8.90 -6.98
C PHE A 94 -8.44 -8.88 -5.88
N TYR A 95 -8.28 -7.77 -5.13
CA TYR A 95 -7.15 -7.52 -4.23
C TYR A 95 -5.80 -7.64 -4.97
N PHE A 96 -4.77 -8.16 -4.30
CA PHE A 96 -3.40 -8.29 -4.81
C PHE A 96 -3.22 -9.59 -5.62
N ARG A 97 -4.06 -9.78 -6.65
CA ARG A 97 -3.98 -10.92 -7.57
C ARG A 97 -2.90 -10.72 -8.65
N PHE A 98 -1.67 -10.44 -8.22
CA PHE A 98 -0.50 -10.31 -9.10
C PHE A 98 0.78 -10.76 -8.38
N SER A 99 1.86 -10.91 -9.15
CA SER A 99 3.16 -11.31 -8.63
C SER A 99 3.76 -10.24 -7.70
N LYS A 100 4.71 -10.62 -6.84
CA LYS A 100 5.43 -9.65 -5.99
C LYS A 100 6.21 -8.63 -6.83
N GLU A 101 6.85 -9.09 -7.91
CA GLU A 101 7.59 -8.22 -8.82
C GLU A 101 6.71 -7.15 -9.47
N ASP A 102 5.50 -7.53 -9.91
CA ASP A 102 4.55 -6.57 -10.47
C ASP A 102 4.09 -5.55 -9.43
N HIS A 103 3.91 -5.99 -8.18
CA HIS A 103 3.52 -5.11 -7.09
C HIS A 103 4.57 -4.01 -6.84
N ILE A 104 5.83 -4.41 -6.75
CA ILE A 104 6.97 -3.51 -6.56
C ILE A 104 6.99 -2.48 -7.70
N LYS A 105 6.86 -2.92 -8.95
CA LYS A 105 6.81 -2.03 -10.12
C LYS A 105 5.64 -1.06 -10.08
N PHE A 106 4.45 -1.48 -9.62
CA PHE A 106 3.31 -0.58 -9.47
C PHE A 106 3.56 0.49 -8.41
N ILE A 107 4.23 0.14 -7.30
CA ILE A 107 4.57 1.11 -6.25
C ILE A 107 5.63 2.09 -6.75
N GLU A 108 6.72 1.60 -7.33
CA GLU A 108 7.77 2.46 -7.91
C GLU A 108 7.19 3.40 -8.96
N PHE A 109 6.35 2.89 -9.86
CA PHE A 109 5.67 3.69 -10.87
C PHE A 109 4.80 4.78 -10.24
N THR A 110 3.97 4.42 -9.26
CA THR A 110 3.07 5.38 -8.60
C THR A 110 3.84 6.40 -7.78
N TYR A 111 4.95 5.99 -7.16
CA TYR A 111 5.85 6.87 -6.43
C TYR A 111 6.52 7.88 -7.37
N ASN A 112 7.05 7.43 -8.50
CA ASN A 112 7.65 8.30 -9.51
C ASN A 112 6.62 9.30 -10.06
N LEU A 113 5.37 8.88 -10.30
CA LEU A 113 4.29 9.79 -10.73
C LEU A 113 4.00 10.91 -9.72
N ILE A 114 4.18 10.67 -8.42
CA ILE A 114 3.98 11.71 -7.39
C ILE A 114 5.11 12.74 -7.42
N LEU A 115 6.33 12.30 -7.74
CA LEU A 115 7.51 13.16 -7.77
C LEU A 115 7.64 14.00 -9.04
N GLU A 116 7.09 13.51 -10.16
CA GLU A 116 7.16 14.20 -11.44
C GLU A 116 6.44 15.55 -11.39
N PRO A 117 7.13 16.67 -11.73
CA PRO A 117 6.61 18.00 -11.46
C PRO A 117 5.52 18.46 -12.42
N ASP A 118 5.40 17.83 -13.59
CA ASP A 118 4.59 18.31 -14.72
C ASP A 118 3.13 17.83 -14.69
N TYR A 119 2.78 16.91 -13.79
CA TYR A 119 1.45 16.31 -13.74
C TYR A 119 0.40 17.18 -13.02
N ASP A 120 -0.86 17.10 -13.47
CA ASP A 120 -1.98 17.80 -12.84
C ASP A 120 -2.23 17.31 -11.40
N ARG A 121 -2.67 18.22 -10.53
CA ARG A 121 -3.00 17.94 -9.12
C ARG A 121 -3.99 16.79 -8.94
N ARG A 122 -4.90 16.60 -9.92
CA ARG A 122 -5.89 15.52 -9.91
C ARG A 122 -5.23 14.17 -10.10
N LEU A 123 -4.21 14.09 -10.95
CA LEU A 123 -3.44 12.87 -11.16
C LEU A 123 -2.62 12.56 -9.92
N ILE A 124 -1.92 13.54 -9.36
CA ILE A 124 -1.14 13.39 -8.13
C ILE A 124 -2.03 12.92 -6.96
N TYR A 125 -3.22 13.49 -6.80
CA TYR A 125 -4.17 13.04 -5.79
C TYR A 125 -4.54 11.56 -5.98
N LYS A 126 -4.83 11.13 -7.21
CA LYS A 126 -5.10 9.72 -7.52
C LYS A 126 -3.88 8.83 -7.29
N ALA A 127 -2.68 9.32 -7.55
CA ALA A 127 -1.45 8.58 -7.30
C ALA A 127 -1.25 8.38 -5.79
N CYS A 128 -1.52 9.42 -4.99
CA CYS A 128 -1.47 9.33 -3.53
C CYS A 128 -2.45 8.29 -2.97
N THR A 129 -3.70 8.29 -3.46
CA THR A 129 -4.70 7.30 -3.01
C THR A 129 -4.38 5.89 -3.46
N LEU A 130 -3.86 5.72 -4.68
CA LEU A 130 -3.40 4.44 -5.20
C LEU A 130 -2.17 3.92 -4.44
N LEU A 131 -1.19 4.78 -4.15
CA LEU A 131 0.00 4.41 -3.38
C LEU A 131 -0.38 3.89 -2.00
N LYS A 132 -1.31 4.58 -1.31
CA LYS A 132 -1.87 4.12 -0.04
C LYS A 132 -2.55 2.75 -0.17
N ALA A 133 -3.26 2.49 -1.26
CA ALA A 133 -3.94 1.22 -1.46
C ALA A 133 -2.98 0.07 -1.79
N LEU A 134 -1.85 0.38 -2.45
CA LEU A 134 -0.81 -0.59 -2.80
C LEU A 134 0.06 -0.95 -1.59
N ILE A 135 0.48 0.04 -0.80
CA ILE A 135 1.29 -0.18 0.39
C ILE A 135 0.40 -0.77 1.48
N ASN A 136 0.46 -2.10 1.64
CA ASN A 136 -0.18 -2.84 2.71
C ASN A 136 0.88 -3.67 3.44
N ASP A 137 1.01 -3.43 4.76
CA ASP A 137 2.00 -3.98 5.68
C ASP A 137 2.08 -5.51 5.66
N GLU A 138 0.97 -6.20 5.33
CA GLU A 138 0.95 -7.67 5.28
C GLU A 138 1.66 -8.23 4.04
N MET A 139 1.71 -7.48 2.94
CA MET A 139 2.04 -8.01 1.61
C MET A 139 3.47 -7.67 1.16
N ILE A 140 3.96 -6.47 1.51
CA ILE A 140 5.31 -6.02 1.19
C ILE A 140 6.03 -5.68 2.49
N LYS A 141 7.24 -6.21 2.61
CA LYS A 141 8.16 -5.86 3.69
C LYS A 141 9.18 -4.85 3.18
N ARG A 142 9.79 -4.12 4.11
CA ARG A 142 10.91 -3.21 3.85
C ARG A 142 12.10 -3.90 3.16
N SER A 143 12.26 -5.22 3.31
CA SER A 143 13.29 -6.00 2.59
C SER A 143 13.08 -6.05 1.08
N ASP A 144 11.83 -5.95 0.64
CA ASP A 144 11.44 -6.20 -0.75
C ASP A 144 11.48 -4.91 -1.58
N LEU A 145 11.30 -3.75 -0.94
CA LEU A 145 11.32 -2.44 -1.59
C LEU A 145 11.86 -1.37 -0.62
N THR A 146 12.77 -0.53 -1.13
CA THR A 146 13.24 0.66 -0.43
C THR A 146 12.92 1.90 -1.26
N LEU A 147 12.27 2.89 -0.63
CA LEU A 147 11.90 4.15 -1.28
C LEU A 147 12.77 5.29 -0.73
N PRO A 148 13.26 6.21 -1.58
CA PRO A 148 14.03 7.35 -1.12
C PRO A 148 13.10 8.33 -0.38
N TRP A 149 13.54 8.82 0.78
CA TRP A 149 12.74 9.73 1.59
C TRP A 149 12.86 11.19 1.12
N ARG A 150 14.03 11.57 0.57
CA ARG A 150 14.39 12.97 0.27
C ARG A 150 13.48 13.65 -0.77
N PRO A 151 13.21 13.08 -1.95
CA PRO A 151 12.37 13.75 -2.94
C PRO A 151 10.95 14.01 -2.43
N LEU A 152 10.43 13.06 -1.64
CA LEU A 152 9.11 13.15 -1.04
C LEU A 152 9.06 14.17 0.11
N TYR A 153 10.16 14.34 0.84
CA TYR A 153 10.34 15.41 1.83
C TYR A 153 10.34 16.80 1.21
N ASP A 154 11.08 16.98 0.11
CA ASP A 154 11.16 18.27 -0.59
C ASP A 154 9.78 18.68 -1.14
N LEU A 155 9.05 17.72 -1.73
CA LEU A 155 7.67 17.92 -2.19
C LEU A 155 6.73 18.27 -1.02
N TYR A 156 6.84 17.57 0.11
CA TYR A 156 6.02 17.84 1.28
C TYR A 156 6.27 19.26 1.82
N ILE A 157 7.53 19.70 1.86
CA ILE A 157 7.86 21.07 2.27
C ILE A 157 7.23 22.10 1.34
N GLU A 158 7.32 21.88 0.02
CA GLU A 158 6.74 22.78 -0.97
C GLU A 158 5.21 22.92 -0.82
N VAL A 159 4.52 21.82 -0.56
CA VAL A 159 3.06 21.78 -0.46
C VAL A 159 2.54 22.30 0.90
N PHE A 160 3.24 22.01 1.99
CA PHE A 160 2.76 22.36 3.34
C PHE A 160 3.24 23.71 3.86
N TYR A 161 4.49 24.08 3.57
CA TYR A 161 5.14 25.25 4.18
C TYR A 161 5.48 26.36 3.19
N LYS A 162 5.51 26.09 1.88
CA LYS A 162 5.66 27.12 0.83
C LYS A 162 4.29 27.50 0.25
N ARG A 163 4.29 28.15 -0.91
CA ARG A 163 3.08 28.69 -1.57
C ARG A 163 2.12 27.62 -2.09
N ASN A 164 2.57 26.36 -2.24
CA ASN A 164 1.81 25.29 -2.89
C ASN A 164 1.27 25.73 -4.26
N ASP A 165 2.17 26.18 -5.15
CA ASP A 165 1.80 26.75 -6.46
C ASP A 165 1.00 25.75 -7.32
N LYS A 166 1.16 24.45 -7.08
CA LYS A 166 0.47 23.35 -7.76
C LYS A 166 -0.92 23.04 -7.18
N HIS A 167 -1.31 23.65 -6.06
CA HIS A 167 -2.55 23.38 -5.35
C HIS A 167 -2.80 21.88 -5.10
N ILE A 168 -1.74 21.15 -4.74
CA ILE A 168 -1.82 19.73 -4.40
C ILE A 168 -2.62 19.58 -3.11
N ASP A 169 -3.47 18.55 -3.04
CA ASP A 169 -4.21 18.25 -1.83
C ASP A 169 -3.27 17.80 -0.70
N LYS A 170 -3.27 18.58 0.38
CA LYS A 170 -2.46 18.32 1.57
C LYS A 170 -2.83 16.98 2.22
N SER A 171 -4.12 16.65 2.25
CA SER A 171 -4.59 15.45 2.96
C SER A 171 -4.11 14.17 2.26
N GLY A 172 -4.32 14.08 0.93
CA GLY A 172 -3.88 12.96 0.11
C GLY A 172 -2.37 12.75 0.18
N LEU A 173 -1.59 13.83 0.04
CA LEU A 173 -0.13 13.76 0.14
C LEU A 173 0.32 13.26 1.51
N ARG A 174 -0.25 13.78 2.60
CA ARG A 174 0.08 13.31 3.96
C ARG A 174 -0.15 11.82 4.13
N TYR A 175 -1.28 11.29 3.64
CA TYR A 175 -1.55 9.85 3.74
C TYR A 175 -0.59 9.01 2.89
N ALA A 176 -0.22 9.49 1.70
CA ALA A 176 0.77 8.83 0.86
C ALA A 176 2.15 8.77 1.54
N VAL A 177 2.58 9.87 2.18
CA VAL A 177 3.84 9.90 2.95
C VAL A 177 3.79 8.92 4.13
N LEU A 178 2.68 8.91 4.87
CA LEU A 178 2.50 8.02 6.01
C LEU A 178 2.57 6.54 5.63
N ALA A 179 2.13 6.17 4.42
CA ALA A 179 2.30 4.82 3.90
C ALA A 179 3.74 4.57 3.42
N ALA A 180 4.32 5.52 2.67
CA ALA A 180 5.67 5.39 2.11
C ALA A 180 6.76 5.29 3.19
N LYS A 181 6.58 5.91 4.36
CA LYS A 181 7.59 5.94 5.42
C LYS A 181 7.98 4.56 5.94
N GLU A 182 7.11 3.57 5.81
CA GLU A 182 7.40 2.21 6.24
C GLU A 182 8.45 1.52 5.36
N MET A 183 8.62 2.01 4.13
CA MET A 183 9.56 1.51 3.12
C MET A 183 10.84 2.35 3.02
N PHE A 184 11.05 3.32 3.92
CA PHE A 184 12.30 4.08 3.95
C PHE A 184 13.47 3.22 4.43
N PRO A 185 14.71 3.53 3.99
CA PRO A 185 15.89 2.82 4.46
C PRO A 185 16.11 3.07 5.96
N LEU A 186 16.75 2.13 6.66
CA LEU A 186 17.02 2.24 8.10
C LEU A 186 17.89 3.45 8.47
N SER A 187 18.76 3.90 7.56
CA SER A 187 19.57 5.11 7.76
C SER A 187 18.75 6.40 7.72
N ALA A 188 17.56 6.38 7.09
CA ALA A 188 16.74 7.56 6.86
C ALA A 188 16.35 8.25 8.17
N THR A 189 16.09 7.49 9.25
CA THR A 189 15.70 8.09 10.54
C THR A 189 16.72 9.09 11.03
N LYS A 190 18.01 8.76 10.95
CA LYS A 190 19.09 9.66 11.41
C LYS A 190 19.18 10.90 10.51
N GLU A 191 19.19 10.70 9.20
CA GLU A 191 19.28 11.80 8.23
C GLU A 191 18.08 12.76 8.34
N ILE A 192 16.87 12.21 8.52
CA ILE A 192 15.65 13.00 8.72
C ILE A 192 15.73 13.77 10.05
N LEU A 193 16.16 13.12 11.14
CA LEU A 193 16.31 13.77 12.44
C LEU A 193 17.30 14.95 12.37
N ASP A 194 18.45 14.76 11.72
CA ASP A 194 19.46 15.80 11.58
C ASP A 194 18.92 17.02 10.80
N GLU A 195 18.03 16.81 9.83
CA GLU A 195 17.37 17.88 9.07
C GLU A 195 16.22 18.58 9.82
N ILE A 196 15.47 17.87 10.66
CA ILE A 196 14.33 18.46 11.37
C ILE A 196 14.69 19.05 12.73
N ARG A 197 15.76 18.58 13.38
CA ARG A 197 16.25 19.08 14.69
C ARG A 197 16.44 20.60 14.75
N PRO A 198 16.95 21.29 13.70
CA PRO A 198 17.05 22.75 13.71
C PRO A 198 15.72 23.49 13.90
N PHE A 199 14.58 22.84 13.67
CA PHE A 199 13.25 23.43 13.93
C PHE A 199 12.80 23.32 15.40
N ILE A 200 13.58 22.67 16.27
CA ILE A 200 13.27 22.60 17.71
C ILE A 200 13.47 23.98 18.32
N ASP A 201 12.37 24.66 18.60
CA ASP A 201 12.34 25.91 19.35
C ASP A 201 11.09 25.92 20.22
N VAL A 202 11.28 25.66 21.51
CA VAL A 202 10.19 25.55 22.51
C VAL A 202 9.44 26.87 22.67
N TRP A 203 10.08 28.00 22.35
CA TRP A 203 9.49 29.33 22.48
C TRP A 203 8.75 29.77 21.21
N ASN A 204 8.97 29.09 20.08
CA ASN A 204 8.30 29.36 18.82
C ASN A 204 7.34 28.22 18.44
N ASN A 205 6.07 28.44 18.73
CA ASN A 205 5.00 27.47 18.43
C ASN A 205 4.97 27.01 16.96
N TYR A 206 5.27 27.89 16.00
CA TYR A 206 5.27 27.52 14.58
C TYR A 206 6.42 26.57 14.23
N ALA A 207 7.63 26.86 14.72
CA ALA A 207 8.80 26.03 14.51
C ALA A 207 8.63 24.66 15.18
N MET A 208 8.15 24.64 16.43
CA MET A 208 7.91 23.40 17.17
C MET A 208 6.78 22.57 16.55
N GLU A 209 5.67 23.19 16.13
CA GLU A 209 4.60 22.48 15.43
C GLU A 209 5.12 21.87 14.12
N LYS A 210 5.94 22.61 13.37
CA LYS A 210 6.59 22.11 12.15
C LYS A 210 7.47 20.90 12.45
N PHE A 211 8.32 20.97 13.48
CA PHE A 211 9.15 19.85 13.92
C PHE A 211 8.32 18.60 14.23
N VAL A 212 7.35 18.70 15.14
CA VAL A 212 6.55 17.53 15.57
C VAL A 212 5.71 16.96 14.42
N THR A 213 5.25 17.81 13.50
CA THR A 213 4.52 17.37 12.31
C THR A 213 5.40 16.57 11.37
N LEU A 214 6.58 17.10 11.03
CA LEU A 214 7.53 16.43 10.15
C LEU A 214 8.02 15.13 10.79
N PHE A 215 8.29 15.15 12.09
CA PHE A 215 8.63 13.97 12.86
C PHE A 215 7.56 12.87 12.71
N SER A 216 6.30 13.19 13.02
CA SER A 216 5.19 12.23 12.96
C SER A 216 4.96 11.64 11.57
N VAL A 217 5.18 12.45 10.54
CA VAL A 217 4.89 12.08 9.15
C VAL A 217 6.04 11.28 8.52
N PHE A 218 7.30 11.63 8.77
CA PHE A 218 8.44 11.03 8.06
C PHE A 218 9.16 9.93 8.84
N ILE A 219 9.11 9.94 10.17
CA ILE A 219 9.88 8.97 10.94
C ILE A 219 9.12 7.62 10.99
N PRO A 220 9.78 6.52 10.59
CA PRO A 220 9.22 5.19 10.75
C PRO A 220 9.14 4.85 12.24
N LEU A 221 7.93 4.49 12.71
CA LEU A 221 7.69 4.07 14.10
C LEU A 221 7.43 2.56 14.21
N LYS A 222 7.24 1.88 13.07
CA LYS A 222 7.11 0.42 13.01
C LYS A 222 8.48 -0.17 12.66
N MET A 223 9.17 -0.66 13.68
CA MET A 223 10.41 -1.42 13.55
C MET A 223 10.46 -2.53 14.60
N THR A 224 11.39 -3.47 14.44
CA THR A 224 11.70 -4.46 15.48
C THR A 224 12.40 -3.80 16.68
N SER A 225 12.40 -4.46 17.84
CA SER A 225 13.07 -3.97 19.05
C SER A 225 14.57 -3.70 18.81
N GLU A 226 15.25 -4.61 18.10
CA GLU A 226 16.67 -4.47 17.76
C GLU A 226 16.95 -3.29 16.82
N GLU A 227 16.08 -3.08 15.84
CA GLU A 227 16.16 -1.92 14.93
C GLU A 227 15.86 -0.61 15.66
N HIS A 228 14.89 -0.61 16.58
CA HIS A 228 14.58 0.58 17.38
C HIS A 228 15.75 1.01 18.26
N ALA A 229 16.52 0.07 18.82
CA ALA A 229 17.69 0.37 19.63
C ALA A 229 18.80 1.07 18.82
N LYS A 230 18.98 0.72 17.54
CA LYS A 230 20.08 1.23 16.70
C LYS A 230 19.70 2.40 15.80
N TYR A 231 18.51 2.36 15.20
CA TYR A 231 18.08 3.27 14.12
C TYR A 231 16.76 3.98 14.41
N GLY A 232 16.06 3.61 15.49
CA GLY A 232 14.75 4.15 15.83
C GLY A 232 14.77 4.93 17.14
N ALA A 233 14.05 4.41 18.14
CA ALA A 233 13.77 5.10 19.40
C ALA A 233 15.05 5.49 20.16
N GLY A 234 16.13 4.70 20.05
CA GLY A 234 17.41 5.02 20.67
C GLY A 234 18.02 6.37 20.23
N LEU A 235 17.56 6.95 19.12
CA LEU A 235 18.08 8.23 18.61
C LEU A 235 17.28 9.46 19.04
N TRP A 236 16.02 9.30 19.44
CA TRP A 236 15.10 10.44 19.62
C TRP A 236 14.21 10.35 20.86
N PHE A 237 14.08 9.18 21.50
CA PHE A 237 13.13 8.96 22.58
C PHE A 237 13.41 9.85 23.78
N ASP A 238 14.66 9.92 24.24
CA ASP A 238 15.06 10.72 25.40
C ASP A 238 14.86 12.23 25.15
N GLU A 239 15.17 12.70 23.94
CA GLU A 239 14.96 14.10 23.53
C GLU A 239 13.46 14.45 23.56
N MET A 240 12.62 13.61 22.95
CA MET A 240 11.16 13.81 22.94
C MET A 240 10.54 13.72 24.32
N TRP A 241 11.03 12.81 25.17
CA TRP A 241 10.58 12.65 26.54
C TRP A 241 10.95 13.86 27.40
N HIS A 242 12.13 14.44 27.18
CA HIS A 242 12.53 15.69 27.83
C HIS A 242 11.58 16.84 27.48
N PHE A 243 11.26 17.03 26.19
CA PHE A 243 10.32 18.08 25.78
C PHE A 243 8.92 17.87 26.34
N TYR A 244 8.47 16.62 26.43
CA TYR A 244 7.18 16.27 27.00
C TYR A 244 7.09 16.63 28.50
N ASN A 245 8.15 16.37 29.28
CA ASN A 245 8.16 16.68 30.71
C ASN A 245 8.43 18.17 31.00
N PHE A 246 9.21 18.84 30.15
CA PHE A 246 9.62 20.23 30.35
C PHE A 246 8.48 21.22 30.10
N VAL A 247 7.57 20.90 29.17
CA VAL A 247 6.48 21.81 28.81
C VAL A 247 5.30 21.58 29.73
N GLU A 248 5.15 22.46 30.72
CA GLU A 248 3.93 22.57 31.52
C GLU A 248 2.75 22.90 30.58
N MET A 249 1.72 22.05 30.65
CA MET A 249 0.62 21.84 29.70
C MET A 249 -0.01 23.10 29.09
N ASN A 250 -0.36 23.02 27.78
CA ASN A 250 -1.28 23.86 26.97
C ASN A 250 -0.76 24.27 25.58
N SER A 251 0.23 23.58 25.01
CA SER A 251 0.70 23.87 23.64
C SER A 251 -0.04 23.03 22.58
N SER A 252 -0.24 23.59 21.38
CA SER A 252 -0.94 22.89 20.28
C SER A 252 -0.20 21.65 19.76
N TRP A 253 1.12 21.60 19.96
CA TRP A 253 2.00 20.54 19.45
C TRP A 253 2.17 19.35 20.42
N GLU A 254 1.84 19.52 21.70
CA GLU A 254 1.93 18.47 22.73
C GLU A 254 1.11 17.23 22.38
N SER A 255 -0.14 17.43 21.95
CA SER A 255 -1.04 16.33 21.53
C SER A 255 -0.43 15.47 20.41
N ARG A 256 0.42 16.04 19.57
CA ARG A 256 1.10 15.32 18.49
C ARG A 256 2.27 14.48 19.00
N ILE A 257 2.96 14.92 20.04
CA ILE A 257 3.99 14.10 20.72
C ILE A 257 3.34 12.89 21.40
N GLN A 258 2.19 13.08 22.06
CA GLN A 258 1.42 11.97 22.63
C GLN A 258 1.01 10.95 21.54
N ASN A 259 0.61 11.42 20.35
CA ASN A 259 0.31 10.55 19.22
C ASN A 259 1.54 9.78 18.68
N VAL A 260 2.74 10.36 18.77
CA VAL A 260 3.98 9.66 18.42
C VAL A 260 4.26 8.54 19.43
N PHE A 261 4.15 8.84 20.73
CA PHE A 261 4.35 7.82 21.77
C PHE A 261 3.31 6.71 21.70
N SER A 262 2.03 7.04 21.46
CA SER A 262 0.99 6.02 21.30
C SER A 262 1.24 5.12 20.09
N ALA A 263 1.67 5.69 18.96
CA ALA A 263 2.03 4.93 17.76
C ALA A 263 3.26 4.03 17.97
N TYR A 264 4.26 4.50 18.72
CA TYR A 264 5.42 3.69 19.12
C TYR A 264 5.03 2.52 20.04
N MET A 265 4.19 2.77 21.05
CA MET A 265 3.72 1.70 21.94
C MET A 265 2.90 0.66 21.18
N LEU A 266 2.04 1.09 20.25
CA LEU A 266 1.24 0.18 19.42
C LEU A 266 2.13 -0.72 18.54
N SER A 267 3.21 -0.19 17.97
CA SER A 267 4.14 -1.00 17.17
C SER A 267 4.87 -2.03 18.03
N PHE A 268 5.28 -1.64 19.24
CA PHE A 268 5.93 -2.54 20.20
C PHE A 268 5.02 -3.73 20.58
N PHE A 269 3.76 -3.45 20.97
CA PHE A 269 2.79 -4.49 21.34
C PHE A 269 2.42 -5.44 20.18
N ASN A 270 2.22 -4.90 18.98
CA ASN A 270 1.90 -5.71 17.80
C ASN A 270 3.05 -6.67 17.43
N MET A 271 4.30 -6.28 17.70
CA MET A 271 5.45 -7.13 17.44
C MET A 271 5.59 -8.25 18.47
N GLU A 272 5.36 -7.99 19.77
CA GLU A 272 5.37 -9.03 20.81
C GLU A 272 4.28 -10.08 20.59
N HIS A 273 3.06 -9.66 20.23
CA HIS A 273 1.97 -10.58 19.91
C HIS A 273 2.25 -11.44 18.67
N ASN A 274 2.86 -10.89 17.62
CA ASN A 274 3.25 -11.66 16.43
C ASN A 274 4.38 -12.65 16.71
N CYS A 275 5.33 -12.32 17.59
CA CYS A 275 6.36 -13.25 18.03
C CYS A 275 5.77 -14.43 18.83
N HIS A 276 4.83 -14.17 19.75
CA HIS A 276 4.17 -15.22 20.54
C HIS A 276 3.29 -16.16 19.70
N ASN A 277 2.57 -15.64 18.71
CA ASN A 277 1.74 -16.46 17.82
C ASN A 277 2.56 -17.35 16.87
N ASN A 278 3.74 -16.89 16.43
CA ASN A 278 4.63 -17.71 15.59
C ASN A 278 5.36 -18.80 16.39
N SER A 279 5.59 -18.61 17.69
CA SER A 279 6.15 -19.66 18.58
C SER A 279 5.16 -20.75 18.99
N GLN A 280 3.85 -20.57 18.75
CA GLN A 280 2.83 -21.61 18.98
C GLN A 280 2.51 -22.45 17.72
N LEU A 281 3.15 -22.12 16.59
CA LEU A 281 2.99 -22.81 15.30
C LEU A 281 4.25 -23.61 14.87
N LEU A 282 5.23 -23.73 15.75
CA LEU A 282 6.36 -24.66 15.68
C LEU A 282 6.17 -25.76 16.73
#